data_AF-A0A4Z0HTY7-F1
#
_entry.id   AF-A0A4Z0HTY7-F1
#
_cell.length_a   1.000
_cell.length_b   1.000
_cell.length_c   1.000
_cell.angle_alpha   90.00
_cell.angle_beta   90.00
_cell.angle_gamma   90.00
#
_symmetry.space_group_name_H-M   'P 1'
#
loop_
_entity.id
_entity.type
_entity.pdbx_description
1 polymer ?
#
loop_
_entity_poly.entity_id
_entity_poly.type
_entity_poly.pdbx_seq_one_letter_code
_entity_poly.pdbx_strand_id
1 'polypeptide(L)'
;MSGRSVMQSLGEDWVVVMEWPEGVDNGGPCRLEIKPVGGCPVGGLSSTVLRQIDFRGAVANMREQLGAAAQRNAEHEAVEKWRTDRLKTALTSGVTDDYLVLLSDAYLSIVNRGGINPNDYLAKMAGKSTSTVRGHLWQARKRGFLTGSPGRKGGQLTTEAATILERLDEQAADSFFDALEQVRTTRAIPGRAK
;
A
#
# COMPACT_ATOMS: atom_id res chain seq x y z
N MET A 1 12.23 -12.69 -15.21
CA MET A 1 11.84 -11.40 -15.81
C MET A 1 10.32 -11.39 -15.83
N SER A 2 9.67 -10.73 -14.87
CA SER A 2 8.21 -10.60 -14.88
C SER A 2 7.89 -9.21 -15.42
N GLY A 3 7.66 -9.11 -16.72
CA GLY A 3 7.21 -7.87 -17.37
C GLY A 3 5.76 -7.53 -17.01
N ARG A 4 5.35 -6.29 -17.27
CA ARG A 4 3.94 -5.87 -17.12
C ARG A 4 3.17 -6.32 -18.35
N SER A 5 1.90 -6.71 -18.19
CA SER A 5 1.09 -7.18 -19.30
C SER A 5 -0.28 -6.50 -19.37
N VAL A 6 -0.74 -6.27 -20.60
CA VAL A 6 -2.11 -5.83 -20.92
C VAL A 6 -2.76 -6.90 -21.78
N MET A 7 -3.97 -7.30 -21.41
CA MET A 7 -4.77 -8.25 -22.18
C MET A 7 -5.81 -7.50 -23.01
N GLN A 8 -5.95 -7.87 -24.28
CA GLN A 8 -6.96 -7.34 -25.18
C GLN A 8 -7.64 -8.49 -25.92
N SER A 9 -8.97 -8.50 -25.94
CA SER A 9 -9.75 -9.40 -26.81
C SER A 9 -9.65 -8.97 -28.27
N LEU A 10 -9.43 -9.93 -29.16
CA LEU A 10 -9.40 -9.75 -30.62
C LEU A 10 -10.61 -10.47 -31.20
N GLY A 11 -11.78 -9.83 -31.12
CA GLY A 11 -13.06 -10.48 -31.36
C GLY A 11 -13.44 -11.43 -30.22
N GLU A 12 -14.19 -12.49 -30.54
CA GLU A 12 -14.69 -13.46 -29.55
C GLU A 12 -13.72 -14.64 -29.35
N ASP A 13 -12.89 -14.91 -30.35
CA ASP A 13 -12.14 -16.17 -30.46
C ASP A 13 -10.68 -16.08 -30.00
N TRP A 14 -10.14 -14.86 -29.84
CA TRP A 14 -8.71 -14.64 -29.58
C TRP A 14 -8.48 -13.60 -28.49
N VAL A 15 -7.40 -13.77 -27.75
CA VAL A 15 -6.88 -12.78 -26.81
C VAL A 15 -5.40 -12.56 -27.11
N VAL A 16 -4.96 -11.31 -27.07
CA VAL A 16 -3.53 -10.96 -27.10
C VAL A 16 -3.10 -10.46 -25.73
N VAL A 17 -1.97 -10.98 -25.27
CA VAL A 17 -1.22 -10.47 -24.13
C VAL A 17 -0.05 -9.66 -24.68
N MET A 18 -0.04 -8.37 -24.36
CA MET A 18 1.00 -7.43 -24.71
C MET A 18 1.88 -7.19 -23.50
N GLU A 19 3.19 -7.38 -23.61
CA GLU A 19 4.12 -7.21 -22.50
C GLU A 19 5.11 -6.07 -22.73
N TRP A 20 5.42 -5.37 -21.65
CA TRP A 20 6.47 -4.35 -21.58
C TRP A 20 7.61 -4.80 -20.69
N PRO A 21 8.86 -4.46 -21.04
CA PRO A 21 9.98 -4.61 -20.12
C PRO A 21 9.75 -3.78 -18.87
N GLU A 22 10.30 -4.24 -17.74
CA GLU A 22 10.30 -3.45 -16.52
C GLU A 22 11.02 -2.10 -16.75
N GLY A 23 10.42 -1.01 -16.27
CA GLY A 23 10.96 0.34 -16.39
C GLY A 23 10.79 1.03 -17.74
N VAL A 24 10.13 0.40 -18.72
CA VAL A 24 9.81 1.03 -20.02
C VAL A 24 8.37 1.53 -20.01
N ASP A 25 8.22 2.83 -19.77
CA ASP A 25 6.91 3.49 -19.67
C ASP A 25 6.57 4.33 -20.92
N ASN A 26 7.54 4.47 -21.83
CA ASN A 26 7.45 5.15 -23.11
C ASN A 26 7.90 4.22 -24.24
N GLY A 27 6.94 3.54 -24.87
CA GLY A 27 7.19 2.62 -25.97
C GLY A 27 6.03 1.64 -26.20
N GLY A 28 6.05 0.95 -27.34
CA GLY A 28 5.14 -0.16 -27.60
C GLY A 28 5.55 -1.44 -26.82
N PRO A 29 4.68 -2.47 -26.80
CA PRO A 29 5.01 -3.73 -26.17
C PRO A 29 6.20 -4.41 -26.87
N CYS A 30 7.04 -5.10 -26.11
CA CYS A 30 8.19 -5.84 -26.61
C CYS A 30 7.90 -7.32 -26.90
N ARG A 31 6.78 -7.85 -26.37
CA ARG A 31 6.34 -9.23 -26.61
C ARG A 31 4.83 -9.28 -26.78
N LEU A 32 4.39 -10.08 -27.75
CA LEU A 32 2.99 -10.39 -28.02
C LEU A 32 2.79 -11.89 -27.88
N GLU A 33 1.79 -12.29 -27.11
CA GLU A 33 1.35 -13.67 -27.00
C GLU A 33 -0.13 -13.74 -27.34
N ILE A 34 -0.47 -14.32 -28.49
CA ILE A 34 -1.84 -14.45 -28.97
C ILE A 34 -2.30 -15.87 -28.71
N LYS A 35 -3.43 -16.01 -28.00
CA LYS A 35 -4.01 -17.31 -27.65
C LYS A 35 -5.47 -17.37 -28.09
N PRO A 36 -5.94 -18.55 -28.53
CA PRO A 36 -7.35 -18.73 -28.71
C PRO A 36 -8.06 -18.72 -27.35
N VAL A 37 -9.29 -18.21 -27.34
CA VAL A 37 -10.18 -18.31 -26.20
C VAL A 37 -10.82 -19.71 -26.25
N GLY A 38 -10.26 -20.64 -25.46
CA GLY A 38 -10.68 -22.04 -25.48
C GLY A 38 -9.96 -22.87 -26.53
N GLY A 39 -10.70 -23.45 -27.48
CA GLY A 39 -10.15 -24.31 -28.54
C GLY A 39 -9.65 -23.51 -29.75
N CYS A 40 -8.88 -24.14 -30.64
CA CYS A 40 -8.37 -23.50 -31.85
C CYS A 40 -9.52 -23.11 -32.81
N PRO A 41 -9.71 -21.81 -33.13
CA PRO A 41 -10.75 -21.35 -34.03
C PRO A 41 -10.52 -21.83 -35.46
N VAL A 42 -11.62 -22.13 -36.17
CA VAL A 42 -11.59 -22.55 -37.58
C VAL A 42 -11.06 -21.40 -38.43
N GLY A 43 -9.98 -21.64 -39.19
CA GLY A 43 -9.31 -20.62 -39.99
C GLY A 43 -8.05 -20.02 -39.36
N GLY A 44 -7.76 -20.35 -38.09
CA GLY A 44 -6.49 -20.01 -37.45
C GLY A 44 -6.24 -18.51 -37.28
N LEU A 45 -4.99 -18.16 -36.96
CA LEU A 45 -4.57 -16.77 -36.76
C LEU A 45 -4.39 -16.07 -38.13
N SER A 46 -5.35 -15.21 -38.49
CA SER A 46 -5.35 -14.50 -39.77
C SER A 46 -4.86 -13.05 -39.66
N SER A 47 -4.52 -12.44 -40.79
CA SER A 47 -4.16 -11.01 -40.87
C SER A 47 -5.29 -10.09 -40.40
N THR A 48 -6.55 -10.52 -40.55
CA THR A 48 -7.72 -9.80 -40.03
C THR A 48 -7.72 -9.76 -38.50
N VAL A 49 -7.36 -10.86 -37.83
CA VAL A 49 -7.24 -10.91 -36.37
C VAL A 49 -6.07 -10.03 -35.90
N LEU A 50 -4.93 -10.11 -36.58
CA LEU A 50 -3.75 -9.31 -36.23
C LEU A 50 -3.98 -7.79 -36.34
N ARG A 51 -4.82 -7.35 -37.29
CA ARG A 51 -5.17 -5.93 -37.47
C ARG A 51 -6.06 -5.37 -36.35
N GLN A 52 -6.67 -6.22 -35.54
CA GLN A 52 -7.51 -5.80 -34.42
C GLN A 52 -6.68 -5.42 -33.18
N ILE A 53 -5.38 -5.70 -33.16
CA ILE A 53 -4.51 -5.37 -32.03
C ILE A 53 -4.38 -3.84 -31.94
N ASP A 54 -4.83 -3.28 -30.83
CA ASP A 54 -4.77 -1.84 -30.58
C ASP A 54 -3.61 -1.51 -29.63
N PHE A 55 -2.44 -1.29 -30.22
CA PHE A 55 -1.26 -0.88 -29.46
C PHE A 55 -1.44 0.45 -28.74
N ARG A 56 -2.24 1.39 -29.29
CA ARG A 56 -2.43 2.71 -28.67
C ARG A 56 -3.32 2.59 -27.45
N GLY A 57 -4.44 1.88 -27.58
CA GLY A 57 -5.32 1.55 -26.45
C GLY A 57 -4.59 0.76 -25.37
N ALA A 58 -3.73 -0.17 -25.75
CA ALA A 58 -2.95 -0.96 -24.80
C ALA A 58 -1.93 -0.11 -24.02
N VAL A 59 -1.22 0.82 -24.67
CA VAL A 59 -0.34 1.78 -23.99
C VAL A 59 -1.14 2.68 -23.04
N ALA A 60 -2.34 3.13 -23.45
CA ALA A 60 -3.19 3.93 -22.58
C ALA A 60 -3.64 3.15 -21.33
N ASN A 61 -4.07 1.89 -21.50
CA ASN A 61 -4.47 1.02 -20.39
C ASN A 61 -3.28 0.73 -19.44
N MET A 62 -2.10 0.43 -19.99
CA MET A 62 -0.88 0.26 -19.19
C MET A 62 -0.58 1.51 -18.36
N ARG A 63 -0.66 2.70 -18.97
CA ARG A 63 -0.43 3.97 -18.26
C ARG A 63 -1.46 4.23 -17.18
N GLU A 64 -2.72 3.87 -17.41
CA GLU A 64 -3.77 3.94 -16.40
C GLU A 64 -3.48 3.01 -15.22
N GLN A 65 -3.08 1.76 -15.49
CA GLN A 65 -2.68 0.81 -14.45
C GLN A 65 -1.48 1.32 -13.65
N LEU A 66 -0.48 1.93 -14.32
CA LEU A 66 0.67 2.56 -13.66
C LEU A 66 0.25 3.74 -12.81
N GLY A 67 -0.59 4.63 -13.33
CA GLY A 67 -1.12 5.77 -12.60
C GLY A 67 -1.87 5.32 -11.35
N ALA A 68 -2.75 4.32 -11.48
CA ALA A 68 -3.52 3.78 -10.37
C ALA A 68 -2.65 3.07 -9.33
N ALA A 69 -1.66 2.26 -9.75
CA ALA A 69 -0.72 1.59 -8.86
C ALA A 69 0.17 2.59 -8.13
N ALA A 70 0.71 3.57 -8.86
CA ALA A 70 1.48 4.64 -8.27
C ALA A 70 0.62 5.40 -7.26
N GLN A 71 -0.63 5.74 -7.58
CA GLN A 71 -1.52 6.49 -6.69
C GLN A 71 -1.75 5.72 -5.39
N ARG A 72 -2.09 4.43 -5.47
CA ARG A 72 -2.25 3.56 -4.29
C ARG A 72 -0.98 3.51 -3.44
N ASN A 73 0.20 3.41 -4.06
CA ASN A 73 1.47 3.42 -3.34
C ASN A 73 1.71 4.75 -2.62
N ALA A 74 1.44 5.88 -3.28
CA ALA A 74 1.63 7.20 -2.68
C ALA A 74 0.65 7.45 -1.52
N GLU A 75 -0.61 7.03 -1.65
CA GLU A 75 -1.59 7.07 -0.56
C GLU A 75 -1.14 6.19 0.61
N HIS A 76 -0.63 4.99 0.34
CA HIS A 76 -0.09 4.11 1.37
C HIS A 76 1.11 4.74 2.10
N GLU A 77 2.06 5.32 1.36
CA GLU A 77 3.21 6.02 1.93
C GLU A 77 2.78 7.22 2.78
N ALA A 78 1.77 7.99 2.37
CA ALA A 78 1.24 9.10 3.14
C ALA A 78 0.62 8.65 4.46
N VAL A 79 -0.17 7.57 4.44
CA VAL A 79 -0.76 7.00 5.66
C VAL A 79 0.32 6.52 6.61
N GLU A 80 1.34 5.81 6.12
CA GLU A 80 2.42 5.31 6.98
C GLU A 80 3.31 6.44 7.51
N LYS A 81 3.54 7.49 6.71
CA LYS A 81 4.21 8.71 7.18
C LYS A 81 3.40 9.41 8.25
N TRP A 82 2.11 9.64 8.03
CA TRP A 82 1.22 10.27 9.02
C TRP A 82 1.19 9.49 10.33
N ARG A 83 1.08 8.15 10.28
CA ARG A 83 1.15 7.30 11.49
C ARG A 83 2.47 7.45 12.23
N THR A 84 3.56 7.49 11.49
CA THR A 84 4.91 7.68 12.05
C THR A 84 5.03 9.04 12.73
N ASP A 85 4.58 10.10 12.06
CA ASP A 85 4.63 11.46 12.58
C ASP A 85 3.75 11.62 13.83
N ARG A 86 2.53 11.05 13.82
CA ARG A 86 1.62 11.01 14.98
C ARG A 86 2.27 10.31 16.18
N LEU A 87 2.88 9.14 15.98
CA LEU A 87 3.56 8.39 17.04
C LEU A 87 4.75 9.18 17.62
N LYS A 88 5.55 9.82 16.76
CA LYS A 88 6.67 10.66 17.20
C LYS A 88 6.20 11.90 17.97
N THR A 89 5.15 12.56 17.50
CA THR A 89 4.55 13.72 18.17
C THR A 89 4.09 13.36 19.57
N ALA A 90 3.34 12.26 19.73
CA ALA A 90 2.91 11.79 21.05
C ALA A 90 4.09 11.49 21.98
N LEU A 91 5.19 10.95 21.44
CA LEU A 91 6.40 10.65 22.20
C LEU A 91 7.15 11.92 22.66
N THR A 92 6.95 13.08 22.02
CA THR A 92 7.61 14.33 22.45
C THR A 92 7.11 14.78 23.83
N SER A 93 5.87 14.44 24.20
CA SER A 93 5.32 14.63 25.54
C SER A 93 5.78 13.58 26.56
N GLY A 94 6.66 12.65 26.16
CA GLY A 94 7.18 11.57 26.98
C GLY A 94 6.44 10.24 26.78
N VAL A 95 6.67 9.29 27.69
CA VAL A 95 6.01 7.96 27.65
C VAL A 95 4.65 8.05 28.36
N THR A 96 3.71 8.69 27.68
CA THR A 96 2.32 8.93 28.13
C THR A 96 1.40 7.77 27.77
N ASP A 97 0.20 7.76 28.33
CA ASP A 97 -0.83 6.76 27.98
C ASP A 97 -1.20 6.84 26.50
N ASP A 98 -1.40 8.06 25.98
CA ASP A 98 -1.67 8.30 24.56
C ASP A 98 -0.58 7.69 23.66
N TYR A 99 0.69 7.90 24.01
CA TYR A 99 1.81 7.28 23.28
C TYR A 99 1.79 5.74 23.38
N LEU A 100 1.54 5.19 24.57
CA LEU A 100 1.54 3.75 24.79
C LEU A 100 0.39 3.05 24.06
N VAL A 101 -0.77 3.70 23.96
CA VAL A 101 -1.92 3.22 23.18
C VAL A 101 -1.59 3.26 21.69
N LEU A 102 -1.07 4.37 21.16
CA LEU A 102 -0.65 4.48 19.76
C LEU A 102 0.43 3.46 19.38
N LEU A 103 1.39 3.22 20.29
CA LEU A 103 2.43 2.21 20.09
C LEU A 103 1.84 0.79 20.06
N SER A 104 0.84 0.52 20.91
CA SER A 104 0.17 -0.77 20.99
C SER A 104 -0.70 -1.05 19.76
N ASP A 105 -1.41 -0.04 19.27
CA ASP A 105 -2.16 -0.13 18.02
C ASP A 105 -1.23 -0.41 16.83
N ALA A 106 -0.16 0.37 16.69
CA ALA A 106 0.84 0.16 15.64
C ALA A 106 1.45 -1.25 15.69
N TYR A 107 1.75 -1.76 16.90
CA TYR A 107 2.24 -3.12 17.10
C TYR A 107 1.25 -4.17 16.57
N LEU A 108 -0.03 -4.07 16.97
CA LEU A 108 -1.05 -5.03 16.56
C LEU A 108 -1.34 -4.94 15.06
N SER A 109 -1.33 -3.75 14.48
CA SER A 109 -1.47 -3.56 13.03
C SER A 109 -0.40 -4.33 12.25
N ILE A 110 0.87 -4.28 12.69
CA ILE A 110 1.97 -5.02 12.06
C ILE A 110 1.82 -6.53 12.29
N VAL A 111 1.49 -6.95 13.52
CA VAL A 111 1.36 -8.37 13.87
C VAL A 111 0.20 -9.03 13.11
N ASN A 112 -0.95 -8.37 13.03
CA ASN A 112 -2.15 -8.89 12.37
C ASN A 112 -1.96 -9.01 10.85
N ARG A 113 -1.08 -8.20 10.25
CA ARG A 113 -0.67 -8.31 8.85
C ARG A 113 0.40 -9.39 8.61
N GLY A 114 0.78 -10.16 9.63
CA GLY A 114 1.83 -11.17 9.53
C GLY A 114 3.25 -10.60 9.48
N GLY A 115 3.45 -9.35 9.93
CA GLY A 115 4.73 -8.66 9.85
C GLY A 115 5.91 -9.39 10.50
N ILE A 116 7.04 -9.37 9.81
CA ILE A 116 8.32 -9.85 10.31
C ILE A 116 8.94 -8.75 11.19
N ASN A 117 9.47 -9.13 12.36
CA ASN A 117 10.17 -8.23 13.29
C ASN A 117 9.41 -6.93 13.65
N PRO A 118 8.18 -7.01 14.22
CA PRO A 118 7.37 -5.84 14.55
C PRO A 118 8.08 -4.83 15.45
N ASN A 119 8.92 -5.30 16.38
CA ASN A 119 9.67 -4.41 17.29
C ASN A 119 10.70 -3.54 16.56
N ASP A 120 11.35 -4.07 15.51
CA ASP A 120 12.35 -3.31 14.75
C ASP A 120 11.69 -2.28 13.84
N TYR A 121 10.52 -2.61 13.30
CA TYR A 121 9.71 -1.66 12.54
C TYR A 121 9.22 -0.51 13.44
N LEU A 122 8.67 -0.82 14.61
CA LEU A 122 8.25 0.19 15.59
C LEU A 122 9.41 1.04 16.09
N ALA A 123 10.61 0.46 16.25
CA ALA A 123 11.82 1.19 16.61
C ALA A 123 12.15 2.28 15.57
N LYS A 124 12.07 1.94 14.28
CA LYS A 124 12.24 2.91 13.18
C LYS A 124 11.15 3.97 13.20
N MET A 125 9.88 3.60 13.36
CA MET A 125 8.77 4.56 13.44
C MET A 125 8.94 5.53 14.60
N ALA A 126 9.24 5.03 15.80
CA ALA A 126 9.39 5.87 17.00
C ALA A 126 10.71 6.64 17.06
N GLY A 127 11.68 6.34 16.18
CA GLY A 127 13.04 6.90 16.26
C GLY A 127 13.78 6.49 17.55
N LYS A 128 13.57 5.25 18.00
CA LYS A 128 14.16 4.69 19.23
C LYS A 128 14.85 3.37 18.94
N SER A 129 15.59 2.84 19.92
CA SER A 129 16.15 1.49 19.82
C SER A 129 15.07 0.43 20.01
N THR A 130 15.29 -0.78 19.45
CA THR A 130 14.41 -1.92 19.65
C THR A 130 14.25 -2.28 21.13
N SER A 131 15.30 -2.13 21.95
CA SER A 131 15.23 -2.39 23.39
C SER A 131 14.30 -1.40 24.11
N THR A 132 14.39 -0.11 23.77
CA THR A 132 13.50 0.93 24.31
C THR A 132 12.05 0.66 23.93
N VAL A 133 11.76 0.33 22.67
CA VAL A 133 10.40 0.00 22.22
C VAL A 133 9.84 -1.24 22.93
N ARG A 134 10.64 -2.28 23.14
CA ARG A 134 10.22 -3.44 23.96
C ARG A 134 9.88 -3.03 25.38
N GLY A 135 10.66 -2.12 25.97
CA GLY A 135 10.38 -1.52 27.27
C GLY A 135 9.05 -0.78 27.31
N HIS A 136 8.76 0.04 26.29
CA HIS A 136 7.48 0.76 26.18
C HIS A 136 6.29 -0.20 26.00
N LEU A 137 6.41 -1.22 25.14
CA LEU A 137 5.37 -2.25 24.99
C LEU A 137 5.17 -3.08 26.27
N TRP A 138 6.21 -3.25 27.08
CA TRP A 138 6.06 -3.84 28.41
C TRP A 138 5.28 -2.91 29.36
N GLN A 139 5.56 -1.61 29.33
CA GLN A 139 4.80 -0.62 30.10
C GLN A 139 3.32 -0.57 29.67
N ALA A 140 3.03 -0.61 28.37
CA ALA A 140 1.67 -0.66 27.84
C ALA A 140 0.90 -1.89 28.37
N ARG A 141 1.55 -3.06 28.43
CA ARG A 141 0.96 -4.27 29.04
C ARG A 141 0.73 -4.09 30.54
N LYS A 142 1.71 -3.54 31.26
CA LYS A 142 1.62 -3.31 32.71
C LYS A 142 0.50 -2.32 33.07
N ARG A 143 0.26 -1.32 32.21
CA ARG A 143 -0.84 -0.35 32.35
C ARG A 143 -2.18 -0.87 31.84
N GLY A 144 -2.23 -2.09 31.31
CA GLY A 144 -3.48 -2.68 30.85
C GLY A 144 -3.97 -2.14 29.51
N PHE A 145 -3.12 -1.52 28.68
CA PHE A 145 -3.52 -1.07 27.35
C PHE A 145 -3.40 -2.15 26.27
N LEU A 146 -2.48 -3.09 26.47
CA LEU A 146 -2.21 -4.19 25.55
C LEU A 146 -2.27 -5.51 26.31
N THR A 147 -3.07 -6.45 25.80
CA THR A 147 -3.11 -7.82 26.33
C THR A 147 -2.02 -8.70 25.69
N GLY A 148 -1.78 -9.87 26.27
CA GLY A 148 -0.83 -10.86 25.76
C GLY A 148 0.48 -10.93 26.55
N SER A 149 1.17 -12.08 26.43
CA SER A 149 2.38 -12.35 27.21
C SER A 149 3.62 -11.66 26.61
N PRO A 150 4.53 -11.13 27.45
CA PRO A 150 5.85 -10.69 27.00
C PRO A 150 6.54 -11.79 26.18
N GLY A 151 7.05 -11.44 24.99
CA GLY A 151 7.79 -12.36 24.13
C GLY A 151 6.94 -13.21 23.17
N ARG A 152 5.60 -13.19 23.28
CA ARG A 152 4.71 -13.78 22.26
C ARG A 152 4.16 -12.70 21.33
N LYS A 153 4.13 -12.98 20.02
CA LYS A 153 3.44 -12.11 19.06
C LYS A 153 1.93 -12.18 19.30
N GLY A 154 1.27 -11.04 19.23
CA GLY A 154 -0.19 -10.93 19.35
C GLY A 154 -0.64 -10.18 20.60
N GLY A 155 -1.94 -10.28 20.87
CA GLY A 155 -2.62 -9.49 21.89
C GLY A 155 -3.81 -8.75 21.29
N GLN A 156 -4.46 -7.96 22.12
CA GLN A 156 -5.59 -7.10 21.78
C GLN A 156 -5.46 -5.81 22.60
N LEU A 157 -5.99 -4.71 22.07
CA LEU A 157 -6.22 -3.53 22.90
C LEU A 157 -7.33 -3.86 23.90
N THR A 158 -7.21 -3.33 25.11
CA THR A 158 -8.32 -3.37 26.08
C THR A 158 -9.37 -2.32 25.72
N THR A 159 -10.55 -2.41 26.35
CA THR A 159 -11.61 -1.43 26.17
C THR A 159 -11.15 -0.02 26.52
N GLU A 160 -10.38 0.14 27.60
CA GLU A 160 -9.81 1.43 27.99
C GLU A 160 -8.87 2.00 26.93
N ALA A 161 -7.97 1.17 26.40
CA ALA A 161 -7.09 1.58 25.30
C ALA A 161 -7.87 1.90 24.02
N ALA A 162 -8.95 1.17 23.72
CA ALA A 162 -9.81 1.46 22.58
C ALA A 162 -10.48 2.84 22.71
N THR A 163 -11.00 3.18 23.90
CA THR A 163 -11.59 4.52 24.15
C THR A 163 -10.56 5.64 24.02
N ILE A 164 -9.33 5.44 24.50
CA ILE A 164 -8.24 6.41 24.30
C ILE A 164 -7.92 6.55 22.81
N LEU A 165 -7.83 5.43 22.09
CA LEU A 165 -7.55 5.43 20.66
C LEU A 165 -8.63 6.16 19.87
N GLU A 166 -9.90 5.92 20.15
CA GLU A 166 -11.05 6.61 19.53
C GLU A 166 -10.94 8.12 19.70
N ARG A 167 -10.73 8.61 20.94
CA ARG A 167 -10.50 10.04 21.19
C ARG A 167 -9.33 10.59 20.38
N LEU A 168 -8.22 9.84 20.34
CA LEU A 168 -7.04 10.26 19.59
C LEU A 168 -7.28 10.27 18.08
N ASP A 169 -8.11 9.37 17.56
CA ASP A 169 -8.45 9.29 16.14
C ASP A 169 -9.38 10.43 15.75
N GLU A 170 -10.36 10.77 16.58
CA GLU A 170 -11.21 11.95 16.41
C GLU A 170 -10.37 13.24 16.37
N GLN A 171 -9.43 13.39 17.30
CA GLN A 171 -8.53 14.55 17.37
C GLN A 171 -7.58 14.66 16.16
N ALA A 172 -7.28 13.53 15.52
CA ALA A 172 -6.30 13.47 14.43
C ALA A 172 -6.95 13.36 13.04
N ALA A 173 -8.28 13.26 12.96
CA ALA A 173 -9.03 13.03 11.72
C ALA A 173 -8.71 14.07 10.64
N ASP A 174 -8.77 15.36 10.97
CA ASP A 174 -8.50 16.43 10.02
C ASP A 174 -7.09 16.32 9.43
N SER A 175 -6.07 16.12 10.29
CA SER A 175 -4.68 15.97 9.84
C SER A 175 -4.44 14.73 8.97
N PHE A 176 -5.24 13.68 9.15
CA PHE A 176 -5.20 12.47 8.35
C PHE A 176 -5.75 12.74 6.94
N PHE A 177 -6.91 13.39 6.86
CA PHE A 177 -7.51 13.77 5.58
C PHE A 177 -6.64 14.76 4.83
N ASP A 178 -6.05 15.74 5.51
CA ASP A 178 -5.09 16.67 4.91
C ASP A 178 -3.90 15.94 4.28
N ALA A 179 -3.35 14.93 4.96
CA ALA A 179 -2.24 14.14 4.44
C ALA A 179 -2.62 13.35 3.16
N LEU A 180 -3.85 12.81 3.10
CA LEU A 180 -4.36 12.12 1.90
C LEU A 180 -4.63 13.10 0.75
N GLU A 181 -5.26 14.24 1.05
CA GLU A 181 -5.58 15.26 0.05
C GLU A 181 -4.30 15.90 -0.53
N GLN A 182 -3.25 16.10 0.26
CA GLN A 182 -1.96 16.55 -0.25
C GLN A 182 -1.38 15.60 -1.31
N VAL A 183 -1.50 14.28 -1.14
CA VAL A 183 -1.03 13.32 -2.16
C VAL A 183 -1.89 13.35 -3.42
N ARG A 184 -3.22 13.43 -3.25
CA ARG A 184 -4.16 13.51 -4.38
C ARG A 184 -3.94 14.77 -5.21
N THR A 185 -3.78 15.92 -4.55
CA THR A 185 -3.56 17.21 -5.20
C THR A 185 -2.17 17.36 -5.80
N THR A 186 -1.12 16.87 -5.14
CA THR A 186 0.27 16.92 -5.65
C THR A 186 0.43 16.11 -6.95
N ARG A 187 -0.37 15.06 -7.13
CA ARG A 187 -0.36 14.25 -8.37
C ARG A 187 -1.41 14.62 -9.41
N ALA A 188 -2.36 15.51 -9.09
CA ALA A 188 -3.29 16.08 -10.06
C ALA A 188 -2.61 17.05 -11.05
N ILE A 189 -1.30 17.33 -10.92
CA ILE A 189 -0.52 18.14 -11.87
C ILE A 189 0.63 17.30 -12.46
N PRO A 190 0.39 16.68 -13.62
CA PRO A 190 1.39 16.72 -14.68
C PRO A 190 0.67 17.02 -16.00
N GLY A 191 0.38 18.30 -16.25
CA GLY A 191 -0.38 18.66 -17.44
C GLY A 191 -0.67 20.15 -17.60
N ARG A 192 0.33 21.02 -17.51
CA ARG A 192 0.21 22.34 -18.16
C ARG A 192 1.55 22.96 -18.55
N ALA A 193 1.74 22.99 -19.88
CA ALA A 193 2.58 23.88 -20.69
C ALA A 193 4.11 23.75 -20.54
N LYS A 194 4.91 23.70 -21.61
CA LYS A 194 4.71 24.08 -23.02
C LYS A 194 5.26 23.01 -23.96
#